data_AF-X1BIK8-F1
#
_entry.id   AF-X1BIK8-F1
#
_cell.length_a   1.000
_cell.length_b   1.000
_cell.length_c   1.000
_cell.angle_alpha   90.00
_cell.angle_beta   90.00
_cell.angle_gamma   90.00
#
_symmetry.space_group_name_H-M   'P 1'
#
loop_
_entity.id
_entity.type
_entity.pdbx_description
1 polymer ?
#
loop_
_entity_poly.entity_id
_entity_poly.type
_entity_poly.pdbx_seq_one_letter_code
_entity_poly.pdbx_strand_id
1 'polypeptide(L)'
;DQGIRYAEASGDHNPIHTSDEIARSVGLPSAILQGLCTMAFASQVLVDELLDGDPSRLKSMEVRFSKPLLMDQILTTEVYDAGMKDDGTHIVHFESRDAKGVPVLVRGVAEFIE
;
A
#
# COMPACT_ATOMS: atom_id res chain seq x y z
N ASP A 1 15.90 0.16 1.91
CA ASP A 1 15.95 -0.85 2.99
C ASP A 1 14.57 -1.28 3.53
N GLN A 2 13.47 -0.71 3.03
CA GLN A 2 12.13 -0.90 3.59
C GLN A 2 11.70 -2.36 3.69
N GLY A 3 12.00 -3.20 2.69
CA GLY A 3 11.64 -4.62 2.73
C GLY A 3 12.28 -5.39 3.88
N ILE A 4 13.51 -5.04 4.26
CA ILE A 4 14.21 -5.66 5.41
C ILE A 4 13.57 -5.20 6.71
N ARG A 5 13.39 -3.88 6.86
CA ARG A 5 12.79 -3.30 8.07
C ARG A 5 11.37 -3.81 8.30
N TYR A 6 10.59 -3.95 7.22
CA TYR A 6 9.25 -4.48 7.29
C TYR A 6 9.23 -5.97 7.62
N ALA A 7 10.15 -6.77 7.10
CA ALA A 7 10.25 -8.19 7.44
C ALA A 7 10.44 -8.38 8.96
N GLU A 8 11.33 -7.60 9.58
CA GLU A 8 11.55 -7.64 11.03
C GLU A 8 10.31 -7.18 11.83
N ALA A 9 9.62 -6.13 11.38
CA ALA A 9 8.46 -5.60 12.09
C ALA A 9 7.21 -6.49 11.93
N SER A 10 7.01 -7.09 10.76
CA SER A 10 5.82 -7.87 10.42
C SER A 10 5.95 -9.37 10.69
N GLY A 11 7.18 -9.89 10.77
CA GLY A 11 7.47 -11.32 10.75
C GLY A 11 7.36 -11.96 9.37
N ASP A 12 7.16 -11.19 8.29
CA ASP A 12 7.19 -11.68 6.93
C ASP A 12 8.63 -11.73 6.40
N HIS A 13 9.31 -12.83 6.74
CA HIS A 13 10.65 -13.16 6.28
C HIS A 13 10.67 -13.94 4.96
N ASN A 14 9.62 -13.88 4.14
CA ASN A 14 9.61 -14.57 2.85
C ASN A 14 10.79 -14.08 1.97
N PRO A 15 11.72 -14.97 1.55
CA PRO A 15 12.95 -14.55 0.89
C PRO A 15 12.75 -13.86 -0.47
N ILE A 16 11.57 -13.94 -1.08
CA ILE A 16 11.25 -13.17 -2.30
C ILE A 16 11.33 -11.65 -2.07
N HIS A 17 11.35 -11.19 -0.82
CA HIS A 17 11.46 -9.78 -0.43
C HIS A 17 12.90 -9.34 -0.16
N THR A 18 13.85 -10.26 -0.01
CA THR A 18 15.22 -9.94 0.42
C THR A 18 16.31 -10.57 -0.44
N SER A 19 15.97 -11.57 -1.27
CA SER A 19 16.89 -12.26 -2.17
C SER A 19 16.43 -12.16 -3.61
N ASP A 20 17.23 -11.44 -4.41
CA ASP A 20 17.09 -11.33 -5.85
C ASP A 20 17.15 -12.69 -6.56
N GLU A 21 18.01 -13.59 -6.08
CA GLU A 21 18.16 -14.93 -6.65
C GLU A 21 16.88 -15.77 -6.46
N ILE A 22 16.33 -15.76 -5.25
CA ILE A 22 15.10 -16.51 -4.93
C ILE A 22 13.90 -15.89 -5.63
N ALA A 23 13.80 -14.55 -5.68
CA ALA A 23 12.74 -13.89 -6.41
C ALA A 23 12.76 -14.28 -7.90
N ARG A 24 13.95 -14.30 -8.53
CA ARG A 24 14.11 -14.74 -9.92
C ARG A 24 13.78 -16.21 -10.13
N SER A 25 14.12 -17.09 -9.19
CA SER A 25 13.82 -18.52 -9.30
C SER A 25 12.31 -18.83 -9.30
N VAL A 26 11.49 -17.94 -8.74
CA VAL A 26 10.01 -18.03 -8.75
C VAL A 26 9.37 -17.15 -9.84
N GLY A 27 10.15 -16.59 -10.77
CA GLY A 27 9.65 -15.85 -11.93
C GLY A 27 9.42 -14.35 -11.71
N LEU A 28 9.86 -13.78 -10.60
CA LEU A 28 9.89 -12.34 -10.39
C LEU A 28 11.16 -11.74 -11.03
N PRO A 29 11.16 -10.45 -11.42
CA PRO A 29 12.35 -9.83 -12.03
C PRO A 29 13.50 -9.59 -11.03
N SER A 30 13.17 -9.37 -9.76
CA SER A 30 14.07 -9.04 -8.64
C SER A 30 13.25 -9.12 -7.33
N ALA A 31 13.87 -8.94 -6.18
CA ALA A 31 13.17 -8.85 -4.90
C ALA A 31 12.08 -7.76 -4.94
N ILE A 32 10.89 -8.11 -4.45
CA ILE A 32 9.71 -7.23 -4.45
C ILE A 32 9.44 -6.73 -3.04
N LEU A 33 8.89 -5.53 -2.91
CA LEU A 33 8.39 -5.06 -1.63
C LEU A 33 7.19 -5.93 -1.20
N GLN A 34 7.07 -6.20 0.10
CA GLN A 34 5.90 -6.89 0.65
C GLN A 34 4.62 -6.16 0.23
N GLY A 35 3.59 -6.93 -0.16
CA GLY A 35 2.29 -6.36 -0.51
C GLY A 35 1.73 -5.52 0.64
N LEU A 36 1.78 -6.03 1.87
CA LEU A 36 1.31 -5.30 3.04
C LEU A 36 2.17 -4.08 3.40
N CYS A 37 3.47 -4.07 3.07
CA CYS A 37 4.30 -2.87 3.19
C CYS A 37 3.90 -1.80 2.16
N THR A 38 3.59 -2.23 0.92
CA THR A 38 3.04 -1.35 -0.11
C THR A 38 1.70 -0.75 0.32
N MET A 39 0.83 -1.56 0.91
CA MET A 39 -0.43 -1.11 1.50
C MET A 39 -0.20 -0.12 2.64
N ALA A 40 0.79 -0.35 3.50
CA ALA A 40 1.14 0.57 4.60
C ALA A 40 1.59 1.95 4.09
N PHE A 41 2.35 2.02 3.00
CA PHE A 41 2.68 3.30 2.37
C PHE A 41 1.45 4.02 1.82
N ALA A 42 0.52 3.29 1.19
CA ALA A 42 -0.73 3.90 0.75
C ALA A 42 -1.58 4.40 1.92
N SER A 43 -1.70 3.65 3.03
CA SER A 43 -2.41 4.14 4.22
C SER A 43 -1.74 5.36 4.83
N GLN A 44 -0.40 5.43 4.81
CA GLN A 44 0.31 6.59 5.32
C GLN A 44 -0.06 7.86 4.54
N VAL A 45 -0.11 7.79 3.20
CA VAL A 45 -0.58 8.93 2.38
C VAL A 45 -1.99 9.36 2.76
N LEU A 46 -2.91 8.40 2.97
CA LEU A 46 -4.28 8.74 3.38
C LEU A 46 -4.32 9.42 4.75
N VAL A 47 -3.56 8.90 5.72
CA VAL A 47 -3.51 9.45 7.09
C VAL A 47 -2.88 10.85 7.09
N ASP A 48 -1.75 11.02 6.41
CA ASP A 48 -1.00 12.27 6.38
C ASP A 48 -1.78 13.37 5.65
N GLU A 49 -2.43 13.04 4.52
CA GLU A 49 -3.10 14.03 3.66
C GLU A 49 -4.57 14.28 4.01
N LEU A 50 -5.28 13.31 4.58
CA LEU A 50 -6.73 13.42 4.85
C LEU A 50 -7.09 13.48 6.33
N LEU A 51 -6.21 13.01 7.22
CA LEU A 51 -6.53 12.83 8.65
C LEU A 51 -5.62 13.64 9.58
N ASP A 52 -4.91 14.64 9.05
CA ASP A 52 -3.94 15.48 9.78
C ASP A 52 -2.88 14.66 10.55
N GLY A 53 -2.52 13.48 10.02
CA GLY A 53 -1.56 12.58 10.65
C GLY A 53 -2.11 11.76 11.81
N ASP A 54 -3.41 11.75 12.07
CA ASP A 54 -4.03 10.89 13.11
C ASP A 54 -4.50 9.54 12.52
N PRO A 55 -3.74 8.44 12.71
CA PRO A 55 -4.11 7.14 12.19
C PRO A 55 -5.32 6.51 12.90
N SER A 56 -5.70 7.00 14.08
CA SER A 56 -6.84 6.44 14.83
C SER A 56 -8.19 6.68 14.16
N ARG A 57 -8.23 7.63 13.22
CA ARG A 57 -9.41 8.00 12.42
C ARG A 57 -9.63 7.08 11.22
N LEU A 58 -8.64 6.28 10.81
CA LEU A 58 -8.80 5.27 9.75
C LEU A 58 -9.52 4.03 10.31
N LYS A 59 -10.79 3.82 9.92
CA LYS A 59 -11.61 2.68 10.38
C LYS A 59 -11.28 1.40 9.65
N SER A 60 -11.17 1.48 8.34
CA SER A 60 -10.94 0.34 7.48
C SER A 60 -10.23 0.75 6.20
N MET A 61 -9.45 -0.17 5.66
CA MET A 61 -8.82 -0.02 4.37
C MET A 61 -8.78 -1.36 3.66
N GLU A 62 -9.30 -1.40 2.44
CA GLU A 62 -9.32 -2.57 1.57
C GLU A 62 -8.59 -2.26 0.28
N VAL A 63 -7.82 -3.22 -0.21
CA VAL A 63 -7.08 -3.09 -1.48
C VAL A 63 -7.07 -4.41 -2.22
N ARG A 64 -6.90 -4.34 -3.54
CA ARG A 64 -6.49 -5.49 -4.36
C ARG A 64 -5.06 -5.27 -4.86
N PHE A 65 -4.17 -6.20 -4.53
CA PHE A 65 -2.81 -6.26 -5.10
C PHE A 65 -2.89 -6.68 -6.57
N SER A 66 -2.59 -5.74 -7.48
CA SER A 66 -2.63 -5.98 -8.93
C SER A 66 -1.28 -6.44 -9.47
N LYS A 67 -0.19 -5.80 -9.04
CA LYS A 67 1.19 -6.15 -9.39
C LYS A 67 2.14 -5.89 -8.22
N PRO A 68 3.28 -6.61 -8.14
CA PRO A 68 4.32 -6.29 -7.17
C PRO A 68 4.93 -4.91 -7.42
N LEU A 69 5.31 -4.22 -6.35
CA LEU A 69 6.21 -3.06 -6.41
C LEU A 69 7.65 -3.56 -6.22
N LEU A 70 8.59 -3.06 -7.02
CA LEU A 70 10.01 -3.36 -6.83
C LEU A 70 10.61 -2.46 -5.75
N MET A 71 11.74 -2.88 -5.19
CA MET A 71 12.51 -2.03 -4.28
C MET A 71 12.90 -0.70 -4.96
N ASP A 72 13.02 0.34 -4.14
CA ASP A 72 13.47 1.68 -4.53
C ASP A 72 12.64 2.36 -5.65
N GLN A 73 11.39 1.93 -5.83
CA GLN A 73 10.43 2.60 -6.73
C GLN A 73 9.57 3.63 -6.01
N ILE A 74 9.21 4.68 -6.74
CA ILE A 74 8.19 5.63 -6.31
C ILE A 74 6.81 4.97 -6.46
N LEU A 75 6.01 5.07 -5.40
CA LEU A 75 4.59 4.72 -5.39
C LEU A 75 3.78 6.02 -5.32
N THR A 76 2.92 6.26 -6.30
CA THR A 76 1.99 7.40 -6.32
C THR A 76 0.60 6.88 -5.98
N THR A 77 -0.06 7.48 -4.99
CA THR A 77 -1.44 7.15 -4.61
C THR A 77 -2.37 8.27 -5.05
N GLU A 78 -3.35 7.94 -5.88
CA GLU A 78 -4.41 8.84 -6.33
C GLU A 78 -5.68 8.54 -5.52
N VAL A 79 -6.29 9.57 -4.96
CA VAL A 79 -7.44 9.44 -4.04
C VAL A 79 -8.63 10.19 -4.60
N TYR A 80 -9.80 9.58 -4.50
CA TYR A 80 -11.06 10.08 -5.03
C TYR A 80 -12.11 10.07 -3.91
N ASP A 81 -12.68 11.23 -3.63
CA ASP A 81 -13.77 11.35 -2.67
C ASP A 81 -15.00 10.55 -3.15
N ALA A 82 -15.50 9.66 -2.30
CA ALA A 82 -16.70 8.86 -2.56
C ALA A 82 -17.89 9.31 -1.69
N GLY A 83 -17.71 10.37 -0.90
CA GLY A 83 -18.74 11.00 -0.09
C GLY A 83 -18.90 10.40 1.30
N MET A 84 -19.97 10.82 1.97
CA MET A 84 -20.29 10.45 3.35
C MET A 84 -21.43 9.43 3.41
N LYS A 85 -21.30 8.45 4.31
CA LYS A 85 -22.42 7.61 4.72
C LYS A 85 -23.35 8.37 5.69
N ASP A 86 -24.59 7.90 5.82
CA ASP A 86 -25.57 8.44 6.76
C ASP A 86 -25.10 8.38 8.24
N ASP A 87 -24.19 7.46 8.56
CA ASP A 87 -23.62 7.30 9.90
C ASP A 87 -22.43 8.22 10.18
N GLY A 88 -22.09 9.13 9.26
CA GLY A 88 -20.97 10.05 9.40
C GLY A 88 -19.60 9.43 9.07
N THR A 89 -19.55 8.26 8.44
CA THR A 89 -18.30 7.70 7.92
C THR A 89 -17.95 8.32 6.56
N HIS A 90 -16.73 8.87 6.42
CA HIS A 90 -16.21 9.36 5.14
C HIS A 90 -15.61 8.21 4.34
N ILE A 91 -15.92 8.12 3.04
CA ILE A 91 -15.40 7.09 2.14
C ILE A 91 -14.54 7.74 1.07
N VAL A 92 -13.38 7.16 0.80
CA VAL A 92 -12.60 7.44 -0.41
C VAL A 92 -12.29 6.17 -1.17
N HIS A 93 -12.21 6.31 -2.50
CA HIS A 93 -11.58 5.33 -3.37
C HIS A 93 -10.14 5.74 -3.65
N PHE A 94 -9.25 4.78 -3.87
CA PHE A 94 -7.89 5.08 -4.27
C PHE A 94 -7.26 4.01 -5.16
N GLU A 95 -6.25 4.41 -5.90
CA GLU A 95 -5.35 3.51 -6.63
C GLU A 95 -3.90 3.94 -6.38
N SER A 96 -2.97 2.98 -6.37
CA SER A 96 -1.55 3.26 -6.29
C SER A 96 -0.80 2.71 -7.49
N ARG A 97 0.09 3.51 -8.06
CA ARG A 97 0.84 3.22 -9.29
C ARG A 97 2.34 3.34 -9.05
N ASP A 98 3.12 2.55 -9.77
CA ASP A 98 4.58 2.73 -9.80
C ASP A 98 4.97 3.99 -10.60
N ALA A 99 6.27 4.30 -10.62
CA ALA A 99 6.83 5.44 -11.36
C ALA A 99 6.54 5.43 -12.88
N LYS A 100 6.08 4.30 -13.45
CA LYS A 100 5.71 4.16 -14.87
C LYS A 100 4.19 4.23 -15.08
N GLY A 101 3.42 4.50 -14.03
CA GLY A 101 1.96 4.54 -14.07
C GLY A 101 1.30 3.16 -14.04
N VAL A 102 2.06 2.09 -13.81
CA VAL A 102 1.53 0.73 -13.76
C VAL A 102 0.76 0.54 -12.44
N PRO A 103 -0.50 0.05 -12.47
CA PRO A 103 -1.27 -0.18 -11.25
C PRO A 103 -0.64 -1.26 -10.36
N VAL A 104 -0.42 -0.92 -9.09
CA VAL A 104 0.14 -1.77 -8.03
C VAL A 104 -0.96 -2.16 -7.05
N LEU A 105 -1.67 -1.15 -6.51
CA LEU A 105 -2.88 -1.32 -5.71
C LEU A 105 -4.07 -0.79 -6.49
N VAL A 106 -5.12 -1.58 -6.61
CA VAL A 106 -6.36 -1.20 -7.32
C VAL A 106 -7.57 -1.48 -6.45
N ARG A 107 -8.70 -0.84 -6.78
CA ARG A 107 -9.95 -0.96 -6.02
C ARG A 107 -9.74 -0.65 -4.54
N GLY A 108 -8.89 0.33 -4.24
CA GLY A 108 -8.68 0.82 -2.89
C GLY A 108 -9.97 1.44 -2.37
N VAL A 109 -10.35 1.08 -1.15
CA VAL A 109 -11.43 1.72 -0.39
C VAL A 109 -10.89 2.01 0.99
N ALA A 110 -11.05 3.24 1.48
CA ALA A 110 -10.76 3.59 2.85
C ALA A 110 -11.95 4.30 3.48
N GLU A 111 -12.19 4.00 4.75
CA GLU A 111 -13.26 4.59 5.54
C GLU A 111 -12.67 5.30 6.76
N PHE A 112 -13.11 6.54 6.99
CA PHE A 112 -12.60 7.40 8.05
C PHE A 112 -13.70 7.89 8.99
N ILE A 113 -13.29 8.30 10.19
CA ILE A 113 -14.10 9.10 11.12
C ILE A 113 -13.58 10.53 11.06
N GLU A 114 -14.48 11.49 10.86
CA GLU A 114 -14.14 12.92 10.99
C GLU A 114 -13.81 13.32 12.42
#